data_AF-A0A2T2VXU4-F1
#
_entry.id   AF-A0A2T2VXU4-F1
#
_cell.length_a   1.000
_cell.length_b   1.000
_cell.length_c   1.000
_cell.angle_alpha   90.00
_cell.angle_beta   90.00
_cell.angle_gamma   90.00
#
_symmetry.space_group_name_H-M   'P 1'
#
loop_
_entity.id
_entity.type
_entity.pdbx_description
1 polymer ?
#
loop_
_entity_poly.entity_id
_entity_poly.type
_entity_poly.pdbx_seq_one_letter_code
_entity_poly.pdbx_strand_id
1 'polypeptide(L)'
;MALEPGDYVPPPPEAAIAGDGSGLEGLPADVLTALASIPPGSPDSFGVVPTSAEPATAPPTATNSWIQLSVDRDSERFYAVWQIDSGDRASAKDSGGETMTLRLYDVTGRGTQAALPPAVAEQRCRDDFAQDWYLPMPQWDRIYVVEVGYLSAQGDWQAIAQSTEVAAITS
;
A
#
# COMPACT_ATOMS: atom_id res chain seq x y z
N MET A 1 29.21 7.30 -24.19
CA MET A 1 27.88 7.86 -23.92
C MET A 1 27.14 6.78 -23.14
N ALA A 2 27.11 6.91 -21.82
CA ALA A 2 26.56 5.90 -20.92
C ALA A 2 25.05 6.10 -20.83
N LEU A 3 24.29 5.00 -20.93
CA LEU A 3 22.84 4.98 -20.83
C LEU A 3 22.42 5.55 -19.47
N GLU A 4 21.69 6.66 -19.49
CA GLU A 4 21.23 7.39 -18.30
C GLU A 4 20.13 6.59 -17.57
N PRO A 5 20.11 6.60 -16.23
CA PRO A 5 19.16 5.80 -15.45
C PRO A 5 17.74 6.36 -15.58
N GLY A 6 16.86 5.53 -16.14
CA GLY A 6 15.43 5.46 -15.79
C GLY A 6 14.66 6.75 -15.95
N ASP A 7 14.15 6.97 -17.16
CA ASP A 7 13.13 7.95 -17.53
C ASP A 7 11.89 7.81 -16.63
N TYR A 8 11.93 8.50 -15.49
CA TYR A 8 10.82 8.69 -14.58
C TYR A 8 9.86 9.68 -15.25
N VAL A 9 8.80 9.16 -15.87
CA VAL A 9 7.65 9.96 -16.28
C VAL A 9 6.71 10.07 -15.08
N PRO A 10 6.58 11.24 -14.44
CA PRO A 10 5.60 11.42 -13.37
C PRO A 10 4.17 11.17 -13.91
N PRO A 11 3.23 10.67 -13.08
CA PRO A 11 1.83 10.57 -13.50
C PRO A 11 1.32 11.97 -13.93
N PRO A 12 0.39 12.05 -14.90
CA PRO A 12 -0.26 13.32 -15.21
C PRO A 12 -0.84 13.88 -13.91
N PRO A 13 -0.71 15.18 -13.61
CA PRO A 13 -1.29 15.75 -12.41
C PRO A 13 -2.80 15.51 -12.47
N GLU A 14 -3.28 14.63 -11.60
CA GLU A 14 -4.71 14.49 -11.33
C GLU A 14 -5.20 15.90 -11.04
N ALA A 15 -6.14 16.35 -11.86
CA ALA A 15 -6.60 17.73 -11.84
C ALA A 15 -6.88 18.13 -10.40
N ALA A 16 -6.12 19.11 -9.91
CA ALA A 16 -6.29 19.68 -8.59
C ALA A 16 -7.77 20.00 -8.39
N ILE A 17 -8.47 19.15 -7.63
CA ILE A 17 -9.69 19.60 -6.97
C ILE A 17 -9.23 20.64 -5.97
N ALA A 18 -9.41 21.90 -6.37
CA ALA A 18 -9.30 23.04 -5.47
C ALA A 18 -10.34 22.86 -4.36
N GLY A 19 -9.94 22.15 -3.30
CA GLY A 19 -10.63 22.13 -2.03
C GLY A 19 -10.30 23.44 -1.32
N ASP A 20 -11.16 24.43 -1.48
CA ASP A 20 -11.18 25.65 -0.69
C ASP A 20 -11.30 25.28 0.79
N GLY A 21 -10.18 25.36 1.51
CA GLY A 21 -10.11 25.22 2.95
C GLY A 21 -10.50 26.54 3.63
N SER A 22 -11.76 26.92 3.54
CA SER A 22 -12.35 28.00 4.34
C SER A 22 -13.49 27.44 5.18
N GLY A 23 -13.38 27.45 6.51
CA GLY A 23 -14.56 27.18 7.35
C GLY A 23 -14.30 26.67 8.77
N LEU A 24 -13.57 27.43 9.58
CA LEU A 24 -13.62 27.28 11.04
C LEU A 24 -13.87 28.63 11.75
N GLU A 25 -14.73 29.45 11.15
CA GLU A 25 -15.29 30.65 11.79
C GLU A 25 -16.81 30.59 11.63
N GLY A 26 -17.50 30.00 12.61
CA GLY A 26 -18.96 29.91 12.56
C GLY A 26 -19.65 28.97 13.55
N LEU A 27 -18.96 28.51 14.59
CA LEU A 27 -19.62 27.70 15.62
C LEU A 27 -20.51 28.62 16.50
N PRO A 28 -21.83 28.36 16.61
CA PRO A 28 -22.70 29.14 17.46
C PRO A 28 -22.35 28.92 18.94
N ALA A 29 -22.50 29.97 19.75
CA ALA A 29 -22.13 29.99 21.18
C ALA A 29 -22.78 28.88 22.03
N ASP A 30 -23.87 28.28 21.56
CA ASP A 30 -24.55 27.14 22.19
C ASP A 30 -23.67 25.89 22.29
N VAL A 31 -22.80 25.64 21.28
CA VAL A 31 -21.93 24.46 21.23
C VAL A 31 -20.78 24.56 22.24
N LEU A 32 -20.23 25.77 22.45
CA LEU A 32 -19.21 26.02 23.46
C LEU A 32 -19.78 25.90 24.88
N THR A 33 -21.06 26.22 25.06
CA THR A 33 -21.74 26.14 26.37
C THR A 33 -22.02 24.69 26.79
N ALA A 34 -22.31 23.80 25.84
CA ALA A 34 -22.57 22.39 26.12
C ALA A 34 -21.33 21.64 26.66
N LEU A 35 -20.13 21.96 26.16
CA LEU A 35 -18.87 21.35 26.61
C LEU A 35 -18.52 21.70 28.07
N ALA A 36 -18.99 22.83 28.57
CA ALA A 36 -18.73 23.29 29.94
C ALA A 36 -19.62 22.61 30.99
N SER A 37 -20.66 21.86 30.60
CA SER A 37 -21.63 21.25 31.52
C SER A 37 -21.36 19.78 31.86
N ILE A 38 -20.15 19.26 31.60
CA ILE A 38 -19.78 17.89 32.00
C ILE A 38 -19.40 17.91 33.49
N PRO A 39 -20.18 17.29 34.39
CA PRO A 39 -19.88 17.30 35.82
C PRO A 39 -18.67 16.39 36.13
N PRO A 40 -17.70 16.84 36.95
CA PRO A 40 -16.65 15.97 37.45
C PRO A 40 -17.13 15.19 38.67
N GLY A 41 -17.25 13.86 38.52
CA GLY A 41 -17.38 12.95 39.67
C GLY A 41 -18.39 11.83 39.49
N SER A 42 -17.91 10.61 39.23
CA SER A 42 -18.03 9.50 40.19
C SER A 42 -17.36 8.20 39.70
N PRO A 43 -17.01 7.27 40.62
CA PRO A 43 -15.79 6.47 40.57
C PRO A 43 -16.05 4.98 40.24
N ASP A 44 -15.10 4.32 39.58
CA ASP A 44 -14.85 2.91 39.87
C ASP A 44 -13.35 2.61 39.76
N SER A 45 -12.90 1.70 40.60
CA SER A 45 -11.56 1.67 41.16
C SER A 45 -10.54 1.12 40.17
N PHE A 46 -9.40 1.81 40.03
CA PHE A 46 -8.17 1.19 39.53
C PHE A 46 -7.64 0.22 40.58
N GLY A 47 -8.36 -0.88 40.77
CA GLY A 47 -7.81 -2.10 41.31
C GLY A 47 -6.73 -2.55 40.34
N VAL A 48 -5.48 -2.38 40.76
CA VAL A 48 -4.32 -3.00 40.11
C VAL A 48 -4.57 -4.50 40.03
N VAL A 49 -4.80 -5.01 38.82
CA VAL A 49 -4.46 -6.39 38.48
C VAL A 49 -3.04 -6.36 37.92
N PRO A 50 -2.02 -6.88 38.64
CA PRO A 50 -0.75 -7.14 38.02
C PRO A 50 -0.85 -8.44 37.22
N THR A 51 -0.18 -8.46 36.07
CA THR A 51 0.30 -9.65 35.35
C THR A 51 -0.73 -10.69 34.89
N SER A 52 -1.16 -10.54 33.64
CA SER A 52 -0.98 -11.65 32.70
C SER A 52 -0.62 -11.05 31.35
N ALA A 53 0.64 -11.24 30.95
CA ALA A 53 1.03 -11.23 29.56
C ALA A 53 0.35 -12.45 28.91
N GLU A 54 -0.90 -12.28 28.51
CA GLU A 54 -1.44 -13.07 27.43
C GLU A 54 -1.21 -12.21 26.18
N PRO A 55 -0.39 -12.64 25.20
CA PRO A 55 -0.28 -11.92 23.95
C PRO A 55 -1.70 -11.83 23.42
N ALA A 56 -2.23 -10.60 23.39
CA ALA A 56 -3.49 -10.34 22.77
C ALA A 56 -3.42 -11.04 21.41
N THR A 57 -4.23 -12.08 21.27
CA THR A 57 -4.70 -12.49 19.97
C THR A 57 -5.55 -11.31 19.53
N ALA A 58 -4.88 -10.24 19.08
CA ALA A 58 -5.50 -9.28 18.21
C ALA A 58 -6.11 -10.15 17.10
N PRO A 59 -7.40 -9.98 16.78
CA PRO A 59 -7.92 -10.61 15.56
C PRO A 59 -6.90 -10.30 14.46
N PRO A 60 -6.51 -11.28 13.61
CA PRO A 60 -5.61 -10.97 12.50
C PRO A 60 -6.21 -9.75 11.84
N THR A 61 -5.50 -8.62 11.94
CA THR A 61 -5.93 -7.34 11.40
C THR A 61 -6.30 -7.69 9.98
N ALA A 62 -7.58 -7.58 9.63
CA ALA A 62 -8.01 -7.94 8.29
C ALA A 62 -7.10 -7.15 7.35
N THR A 63 -6.28 -7.86 6.57
CA THR A 63 -5.39 -7.25 5.59
C THR A 63 -6.29 -6.56 4.59
N ASN A 64 -6.58 -5.28 4.86
CA ASN A 64 -7.34 -4.41 3.99
C ASN A 64 -6.46 -3.90 2.84
N SER A 65 -5.20 -4.33 2.81
CA SER A 65 -4.25 -4.02 1.76
C SER A 65 -4.57 -4.81 0.49
N TRP A 66 -4.60 -4.13 -0.65
CA TRP A 66 -4.90 -4.73 -1.95
C TRP A 66 -4.04 -4.11 -3.05
N ILE A 67 -3.83 -4.86 -4.14
CA ILE A 67 -3.17 -4.38 -5.35
C ILE A 67 -3.90 -4.94 -6.57
N GLN A 68 -3.99 -4.12 -7.60
CA GLN A 68 -4.56 -4.46 -8.89
C GLN A 68 -3.57 -4.09 -9.99
N LEU A 69 -3.38 -5.02 -10.92
CA LEU A 69 -2.60 -4.80 -12.13
C LEU A 69 -3.56 -4.63 -13.31
N SER A 70 -3.28 -3.69 -14.18
CA SER A 70 -4.02 -3.46 -15.42
C SER A 70 -3.03 -3.29 -16.58
N VAL A 71 -3.46 -3.61 -17.79
CA VAL A 71 -2.66 -3.40 -19.01
C VAL A 71 -3.08 -2.09 -19.64
N ASP A 72 -2.14 -1.15 -19.76
CA ASP A 72 -2.30 0.06 -20.55
C ASP A 72 -1.82 -0.21 -21.98
N ARG A 73 -2.77 -0.41 -22.89
CA ARG A 73 -2.47 -0.78 -24.29
C ARG A 73 -1.97 0.40 -25.12
N ASP A 74 -2.33 1.63 -24.76
CA ASP A 74 -1.90 2.83 -25.48
C ASP A 74 -0.40 3.09 -25.26
N SER A 75 0.06 2.92 -24.03
CA SER A 75 1.45 3.13 -23.64
C SER A 75 2.31 1.86 -23.66
N GLU A 76 1.73 0.69 -23.99
CA GLU A 76 2.36 -0.64 -23.90
C GLU A 76 3.00 -0.92 -22.53
N ARG A 77 2.32 -0.52 -21.44
CA ARG A 77 2.81 -0.63 -20.07
C ARG A 77 1.81 -1.33 -19.17
N PHE A 78 2.29 -1.80 -18.02
CA PHE A 78 1.39 -2.18 -16.94
C PHE A 78 1.14 -0.99 -16.03
N TYR A 79 -0.12 -0.85 -15.60
CA TYR A 79 -0.52 0.08 -14.58
C TYR A 79 -0.88 -0.70 -13.32
N ALA A 80 -0.06 -0.56 -12.29
CA ALA A 80 -0.29 -1.16 -10.99
C ALA A 80 -0.85 -0.08 -10.06
N VAL A 81 -1.96 -0.37 -9.39
CA VAL A 81 -2.55 0.47 -8.34
C VAL A 81 -2.71 -0.36 -7.09
N TRP A 82 -2.41 0.21 -5.94
CA TRP A 82 -2.50 -0.48 -4.68
C TRP A 82 -2.85 0.47 -3.54
N GLN A 83 -3.32 -0.13 -2.47
CA GLN A 83 -3.59 0.56 -1.21
C GLN A 83 -3.09 -0.34 -0.09
N ILE A 84 -2.23 0.22 0.77
CA ILE A 84 -1.72 -0.46 1.95
C ILE A 84 -2.35 0.18 3.18
N ASP A 85 -2.93 -0.64 4.05
CA ASP A 85 -3.43 -0.15 5.32
C ASP A 85 -2.28 0.32 6.23
N SER A 86 -2.53 1.34 7.04
CA SER A 86 -1.55 1.85 8.01
C SER A 86 -1.03 0.76 8.97
N GLY A 87 -1.85 -0.23 9.32
CA GLY A 87 -1.46 -1.37 10.15
C GLY A 87 -0.49 -2.33 9.47
N ASP A 88 -0.74 -2.68 8.21
CA ASP A 88 0.20 -3.50 7.40
C ASP A 88 1.52 -2.77 7.21
N ARG A 89 1.47 -1.47 6.88
CA ARG A 89 2.67 -0.63 6.75
C ARG A 89 3.46 -0.57 8.06
N ALA A 90 2.80 -0.35 9.19
CA ALA A 90 3.46 -0.31 10.49
C ALA A 90 4.11 -1.67 10.83
N SER A 91 3.42 -2.77 10.54
CA SER A 91 3.94 -4.13 10.76
C SER A 91 5.15 -4.42 9.87
N ALA A 92 5.12 -3.96 8.62
CA ALA A 92 6.24 -4.07 7.70
C ALA A 92 7.46 -3.25 8.20
N LYS A 93 7.24 -2.04 8.70
CA LYS A 93 8.28 -1.19 9.31
C LYS A 93 8.87 -1.82 10.56
N ASP A 94 8.03 -2.39 11.43
CA ASP A 94 8.45 -3.12 12.64
C ASP A 94 9.35 -4.32 12.28
N SER A 95 9.00 -5.02 11.20
CA SER A 95 9.80 -6.12 10.64
C SER A 95 11.08 -5.65 9.93
N GLY A 96 11.39 -4.35 9.92
CA GLY A 96 12.58 -3.77 9.30
C GLY A 96 12.41 -3.39 7.83
N GLY A 97 11.19 -3.35 7.29
CA GLY A 97 10.87 -2.94 5.93
C GLY A 97 11.10 -1.44 5.70
N GLU A 98 12.15 -1.10 4.96
CA GLU A 98 12.55 0.29 4.77
C GLU A 98 12.00 0.88 3.47
N THR A 99 12.08 0.14 2.37
CA THR A 99 11.72 0.64 1.03
C THR A 99 10.54 -0.10 0.45
N MET A 100 9.44 0.61 0.17
CA MET A 100 8.33 0.04 -0.59
C MET A 100 8.81 -0.31 -2.00
N THR A 101 8.56 -1.54 -2.41
CA THR A 101 9.03 -2.09 -3.68
C THR A 101 7.93 -2.92 -4.32
N LEU A 102 7.81 -2.83 -5.64
CA LEU A 102 6.93 -3.65 -6.47
C LEU A 102 7.75 -4.73 -7.15
N ARG A 103 7.23 -5.95 -7.17
CA ARG A 103 7.82 -7.07 -7.90
C ARG A 103 6.83 -7.61 -8.91
N LEU A 104 7.25 -7.66 -10.17
CA LEU A 104 6.50 -8.25 -11.27
C LEU A 104 6.99 -9.68 -11.51
N TYR A 105 6.07 -10.61 -11.69
CA TYR A 105 6.34 -12.02 -11.90
C TYR A 105 5.70 -12.50 -13.20
N ASP A 106 6.46 -13.25 -14.00
CA ASP A 106 5.94 -13.93 -15.19
C ASP A 106 5.44 -15.33 -14.82
N VAL A 107 4.13 -15.50 -14.66
CA VAL A 107 3.51 -16.77 -14.31
C VAL A 107 3.00 -17.55 -15.52
N THR A 108 3.40 -17.13 -16.73
CA THR A 108 3.02 -17.78 -17.99
C THR A 108 3.30 -19.29 -17.96
N GLY A 109 2.26 -20.08 -18.20
CA GLY A 109 2.37 -21.55 -18.24
C GLY A 109 2.59 -22.22 -16.88
N ARG A 110 2.44 -21.50 -15.77
CA ARG A 110 2.46 -22.06 -14.41
C ARG A 110 1.06 -22.25 -13.89
N GLY A 111 0.86 -23.28 -13.06
CA GLY A 111 -0.39 -23.45 -12.32
C GLY A 111 -0.47 -22.46 -11.17
N THR A 112 -1.69 -22.06 -10.78
CA THR A 112 -1.98 -21.08 -9.72
C THR A 112 -1.35 -21.41 -8.35
N GLN A 113 -0.96 -22.67 -8.11
CA GLN A 113 -0.27 -23.11 -6.89
C GLN A 113 1.25 -23.30 -7.04
N ALA A 114 1.81 -23.07 -8.22
CA ALA A 114 3.25 -23.17 -8.41
C ALA A 114 3.96 -22.02 -7.68
N ALA A 115 5.17 -22.31 -7.16
CA ALA A 115 6.00 -21.25 -6.59
C ALA A 115 6.24 -20.14 -7.61
N LEU A 116 6.16 -18.89 -7.13
CA LEU A 116 6.42 -17.73 -7.98
C LEU A 116 7.83 -17.82 -8.58
N PRO A 117 7.99 -17.47 -9.86
CA PRO A 117 9.31 -17.34 -10.47
C PRO A 117 10.16 -16.26 -9.77
N PRO A 118 11.46 -16.17 -10.09
CA PRO A 118 12.19 -14.93 -9.81
C PRO A 118 11.46 -13.75 -10.45
N ALA A 119 11.38 -12.63 -9.72
CA ALA A 119 10.76 -11.41 -10.23
C ALA A 119 11.46 -10.97 -11.52
N VAL A 120 10.67 -10.75 -12.58
CA VAL A 120 11.17 -10.29 -13.88
C VAL A 120 11.46 -8.79 -13.87
N ALA A 121 10.82 -8.05 -12.97
CA ALA A 121 11.11 -6.67 -12.69
C ALA A 121 10.93 -6.39 -11.18
N GLU A 122 11.85 -5.63 -10.61
CA GLU A 122 11.75 -5.09 -9.25
C GLU A 122 11.85 -3.57 -9.35
N GLN A 123 10.85 -2.87 -8.82
CA GLN A 123 10.75 -1.43 -8.89
C GLN A 123 10.59 -0.85 -7.49
N ARG A 124 11.62 -0.14 -7.03
CA ARG A 124 11.57 0.58 -5.75
C ARG A 124 10.73 1.83 -5.93
N CYS A 125 9.73 1.98 -5.07
CA CYS A 125 8.94 3.19 -5.01
C CYS A 125 9.80 4.30 -4.39
N ARG A 126 9.63 5.53 -4.87
CA ARG A 126 10.35 6.70 -4.33
C ARG A 126 9.91 6.99 -2.90
N ASP A 127 8.63 6.78 -2.61
CA ASP A 127 7.98 7.12 -1.37
C ASP A 127 7.20 5.93 -0.82
N ASP A 128 7.08 5.87 0.50
CA ASP A 128 6.29 4.85 1.23
C ASP A 128 4.77 4.97 1.00
N PHE A 129 4.36 6.17 0.57
CA PHE A 129 2.97 6.53 0.31
C PHE A 129 2.59 6.41 -1.16
N ALA A 130 3.45 5.84 -2.01
CA ALA A 130 3.06 5.54 -3.38
C ALA A 130 1.84 4.61 -3.40
N GLN A 131 0.90 4.88 -4.31
CA GLN A 131 -0.35 4.13 -4.47
C GLN A 131 -0.51 3.60 -5.90
N ASP A 132 0.30 4.07 -6.83
CA ASP A 132 0.25 3.65 -8.22
C ASP A 132 1.63 3.72 -8.88
N TRP A 133 1.81 2.92 -9.93
CA TRP A 133 3.05 2.87 -10.71
C TRP A 133 2.83 2.34 -12.13
N TYR A 134 3.61 2.86 -13.07
CA TYR A 134 3.74 2.32 -14.42
C TYR A 134 4.96 1.41 -14.53
N LEU A 135 4.72 0.12 -14.75
CA LEU A 135 5.77 -0.87 -14.96
C LEU A 135 5.98 -1.10 -16.47
N PRO A 136 7.23 -1.25 -16.93
CA PRO A 136 7.49 -1.64 -18.32
C PRO A 136 6.94 -3.05 -18.56
N MET A 137 6.28 -3.25 -19.70
CA MET A 137 5.87 -4.59 -20.12
C MET A 137 7.08 -5.32 -20.73
N PRO A 138 7.58 -6.41 -20.11
CA PRO A 138 8.77 -7.09 -20.63
C PRO A 138 8.51 -7.82 -21.94
N GLN A 139 7.33 -8.47 -22.06
CA GLN A 139 6.96 -9.23 -23.23
C GLN A 139 5.42 -9.34 -23.36
N TRP A 140 4.93 -9.28 -24.59
CA TRP A 140 3.56 -9.62 -24.95
C TRP A 140 3.33 -11.14 -24.93
N ASP A 141 2.06 -11.57 -24.94
CA ASP A 141 1.63 -12.98 -24.91
C ASP A 141 2.02 -13.73 -23.62
N ARG A 142 2.02 -13.01 -22.50
CA ARG A 142 2.40 -13.54 -21.19
C ARG A 142 1.40 -13.19 -20.11
N ILE A 143 1.36 -13.98 -19.05
CA ILE A 143 0.53 -13.78 -17.86
C ILE A 143 1.44 -13.29 -16.74
N TYR A 144 1.10 -12.12 -16.21
CA TYR A 144 1.87 -11.45 -15.17
C TYR A 144 1.07 -11.30 -13.89
N VAL A 145 1.80 -11.31 -12.78
CA VAL A 145 1.30 -10.98 -11.44
C VAL A 145 2.23 -9.92 -10.86
N VAL A 146 1.68 -8.92 -10.18
CA VAL A 146 2.47 -7.96 -9.41
C VAL A 146 2.23 -8.18 -7.92
N GLU A 147 3.28 -7.99 -7.14
CA GLU A 147 3.24 -7.99 -5.69
C GLU A 147 3.81 -6.69 -5.17
N VAL A 148 3.12 -6.09 -4.20
CA VAL A 148 3.61 -4.94 -3.46
C VAL A 148 4.08 -5.39 -2.09
N GLY A 149 5.24 -4.88 -1.70
CA GLY A 149 5.86 -5.26 -0.45
C GLY A 149 6.92 -4.26 0.00
N TYR A 150 7.55 -4.60 1.12
CA TYR A 150 8.63 -3.83 1.70
C TYR A 150 9.93 -4.62 1.65
N LEU A 151 11.00 -3.93 1.29
CA LEU A 151 12.35 -4.48 1.30
C LEU A 151 13.07 -3.99 2.54
N SER A 152 13.61 -4.91 3.34
CA SER A 152 14.43 -4.57 4.51
C SER A 152 15.80 -4.04 4.07
N ALA A 153 16.48 -3.32 4.97
CA ALA A 153 17.86 -2.89 4.72
C ALA A 153 18.83 -4.07 4.49
N GLN A 154 18.48 -5.27 4.95
CA GLN A 154 19.23 -6.51 4.75
C GLN A 154 18.87 -7.22 3.43
N GLY A 155 17.84 -6.76 2.72
CA GLY A 155 17.35 -7.35 1.48
C GLY A 155 16.24 -8.38 1.65
N ASP A 156 15.69 -8.53 2.87
CA ASP A 156 14.53 -9.39 3.12
C ASP A 156 13.28 -8.78 2.51
N TRP A 157 12.58 -9.58 1.72
CA TRP A 157 11.33 -9.19 1.08
C TRP A 157 10.14 -9.56 1.95
N GLN A 158 9.31 -8.57 2.25
CA GLN A 158 8.06 -8.72 2.97
C GLN A 158 6.90 -8.39 2.02
N ALA A 159 6.27 -9.42 1.47
CA ALA A 159 5.09 -9.29 0.63
C ALA A 159 3.90 -8.81 1.46
N ILE A 160 3.16 -7.80 0.98
CA ILE A 160 1.96 -7.28 1.66
C ILE A 160 0.71 -7.67 0.90
N ALA A 161 0.66 -7.42 -0.40
CA ALA A 161 -0.48 -7.74 -1.24
C ALA A 161 -0.04 -8.17 -2.63
N GLN A 162 -0.81 -9.07 -3.23
CA GLN A 162 -0.56 -9.63 -4.56
C GLN A 162 -1.79 -9.42 -5.46
N SER A 163 -1.54 -9.11 -6.73
CA SER A 163 -2.61 -8.90 -7.70
C SER A 163 -3.12 -10.21 -8.26
N THR A 164 -4.28 -10.16 -8.90
CA THR A 164 -4.70 -11.24 -9.80
C THR A 164 -3.78 -11.32 -11.03
N GLU A 165 -3.79 -12.48 -11.67
CA GLU A 165 -3.09 -12.75 -12.93
C GLU A 165 -3.67 -11.90 -14.07
N VAL A 166 -2.79 -11.23 -14.83
CA VAL A 166 -3.18 -10.36 -15.94
C VAL A 166 -2.44 -10.79 -17.21
N ALA A 167 -3.21 -11.07 -18.26
CA ALA A 167 -2.68 -11.45 -19.56
C ALA A 167 -2.33 -10.20 -20.39
N ALA A 168 -1.05 -10.09 -20.77
CA ALA A 168 -0.54 -9.09 -21.69
C ALA A 168 -0.80 -9.50 -23.15
N ILE A 169 -2.08 -9.53 -23.53
CA ILE A 169 -2.50 -9.91 -24.89
C ILE A 169 -2.77 -8.67 -25.76
N THR A 170 -2.33 -8.76 -27.02
CA THR A 170 -2.77 -7.85 -28.09
C THR A 170 -4.16 -8.30 -28.56
N SER A 171 -5.08 -7.36 -28.80
CA SER A 171 -6.47 -7.63 -29.19
C SER A 171 -6.61 -8.04 -30.65
#